data_AF-A0A4Y9Y3K9-F1
#
_entry.id   AF-A0A4Y9Y3K9-F1
#
_cell.length_a   1.000
_cell.length_b   1.000
_cell.length_c   1.000
_cell.angle_alpha   90.00
_cell.angle_beta   90.00
_cell.angle_gamma   90.00
#
_symmetry.space_group_name_H-M   'P 1'
#
loop_
_entity.id
_entity.type
_entity.pdbx_description
1 polymer ?
#
loop_
_entity_poly.entity_id
_entity_poly.type
_entity_poly.pdbx_seq_one_letter_code
_entity_poly.pdbx_strand_id
1 'polypeptide(L)'
;MRVLLTGATGVAGLGALRVLLQDESFTHVTTLTRRRLPSWIELPGGTKASSPDSSPTHPRLTTLTQPTFAEYSSDIRSVLPGQDACIWALGSSSSGKSEEEYTELIIGYLKTVLDALKEAGVGTEEKPFRFVFVSGDGADSSEKSMILFARVKGKAENMLLKFAEESGGHFKPFILRPAYFFPSRKYPQDELHQRGGEDLGRFAAEAAKGTWDGKGPIFENQEMKRLLREMKF
;
A
#
# COMPACT_ATOMS: atom_id res chain seq x y z
N MET A 1 -10.01 4.39 12.70
CA MET A 1 -9.01 5.02 11.84
C MET A 1 -9.42 4.89 10.38
N ARG A 2 -9.07 5.88 9.55
CA ARG A 2 -9.37 5.94 8.13
C ARG A 2 -8.08 5.68 7.34
N VAL A 3 -8.13 4.80 6.34
CA VAL A 3 -6.92 4.40 5.59
C VAL A 3 -7.11 4.52 4.09
N LEU A 4 -6.12 5.12 3.44
CA LEU A 4 -5.99 5.16 1.99
C LEU A 4 -5.27 3.89 1.51
N LEU A 5 -5.78 3.22 0.47
CA LEU A 5 -5.18 2.00 -0.07
C LEU A 5 -5.01 2.11 -1.59
N THR A 6 -3.78 1.96 -2.08
CA THR A 6 -3.51 1.81 -3.53
C THR A 6 -3.27 0.35 -3.89
N GLY A 7 -3.33 0.00 -5.18
CA GLY A 7 -3.00 -1.34 -5.64
C GLY A 7 -3.99 -2.45 -5.23
N ALA A 8 -5.22 -2.09 -4.81
CA ALA A 8 -6.24 -3.00 -4.26
C ALA A 8 -6.70 -4.17 -5.17
N THR A 9 -6.23 -4.25 -6.41
CA THR A 9 -6.47 -5.39 -7.34
C THR A 9 -5.29 -6.37 -7.43
N GLY A 10 -4.10 -5.98 -6.96
CA GLY A 10 -2.94 -6.88 -6.84
C GLY A 10 -2.97 -7.63 -5.51
N VAL A 11 -2.17 -8.68 -5.35
CA VAL A 11 -2.32 -9.59 -4.20
C VAL A 11 -2.11 -8.90 -2.86
N ALA A 12 -0.99 -8.16 -2.69
CA ALA A 12 -0.71 -7.43 -1.46
C ALA A 12 -1.82 -6.43 -1.10
N GLY A 13 -2.28 -5.65 -2.08
CA GLY A 13 -3.34 -4.66 -1.90
C GLY A 13 -4.70 -5.29 -1.62
N LEU A 14 -5.07 -6.38 -2.30
CA LEU A 14 -6.33 -7.08 -2.05
C LEU A 14 -6.32 -7.83 -0.71
N GLY A 15 -5.20 -8.45 -0.34
CA GLY A 15 -5.00 -9.03 0.99
C GLY A 15 -5.17 -7.98 2.08
N ALA A 16 -4.51 -6.81 1.93
CA ALA A 16 -4.68 -5.68 2.83
C ALA A 16 -6.15 -5.25 2.89
N LEU A 17 -6.80 -4.99 1.75
CA LEU A 17 -8.22 -4.61 1.69
C LEU A 17 -9.11 -5.55 2.51
N ARG A 18 -8.94 -6.87 2.36
CA ARG A 18 -9.76 -7.84 3.10
C ARG A 18 -9.50 -7.81 4.59
N VAL A 19 -8.24 -7.67 5.04
CA VAL A 19 -7.92 -7.51 6.47
C VAL A 19 -8.52 -6.22 7.04
N LEU A 20 -8.35 -5.09 6.34
CA LEU A 20 -8.89 -3.79 6.75
C LEU A 20 -10.42 -3.81 6.88
N LEU A 21 -11.13 -4.54 6.01
CA LEU A 21 -12.59 -4.68 6.06
C LEU A 21 -13.07 -5.67 7.14
N GLN A 22 -12.18 -6.44 7.77
CA GLN A 22 -12.48 -7.31 8.91
C GLN A 22 -12.07 -6.70 10.26
N ASP A 23 -11.01 -5.89 10.30
CA ASP A 23 -10.53 -5.23 11.51
C ASP A 23 -11.42 -4.01 11.84
N GLU A 24 -12.08 -4.02 12.99
CA GLU A 24 -13.02 -2.96 13.42
C GLU A 24 -12.32 -1.63 13.75
N SER A 25 -11.02 -1.64 14.04
CA SER A 25 -10.27 -0.40 14.26
C SER A 25 -10.23 0.49 13.01
N PHE A 26 -10.36 -0.08 11.81
CA PHE A 26 -10.43 0.64 10.52
C PHE A 26 -11.84 1.11 10.19
N THR A 27 -12.29 2.18 10.83
CA THR A 27 -13.61 2.80 10.62
C THR A 27 -13.96 3.09 9.15
N HIS A 28 -12.97 3.37 8.28
CA HIS A 28 -13.21 3.52 6.84
C HIS A 28 -11.99 3.18 5.97
N VAL A 29 -12.21 2.62 4.78
CA VAL A 29 -11.18 2.35 3.77
C VAL A 29 -11.49 3.15 2.50
N THR A 30 -10.53 3.93 2.02
CA THR A 30 -10.60 4.64 0.73
C THR A 30 -9.62 4.00 -0.24
N THR A 31 -10.09 3.30 -1.27
CA THR A 31 -9.21 2.75 -2.31
C THR A 31 -9.00 3.75 -3.45
N LEU A 32 -7.75 3.95 -3.87
CA LEU A 32 -7.41 4.64 -5.12
C LEU A 32 -7.00 3.60 -6.17
N THR A 33 -7.77 3.49 -7.24
CA THR A 33 -7.56 2.47 -8.27
C THR A 33 -7.69 3.07 -9.68
N ARG A 34 -6.82 2.64 -10.62
CA ARG A 34 -6.85 3.14 -12.01
C ARG A 34 -8.13 2.77 -12.78
N ARG A 35 -8.86 1.78 -12.28
CA ARG A 35 -10.12 1.25 -12.80
C ARG A 35 -10.99 0.84 -11.62
N ARG A 36 -12.29 0.63 -11.85
CA ARG A 36 -13.21 0.04 -10.87
C ARG A 36 -12.67 -1.29 -10.30
N LEU A 37 -13.06 -1.64 -9.07
CA LEU A 37 -12.75 -2.96 -8.52
C LEU A 37 -13.45 -4.04 -9.38
N PRO A 38 -12.73 -5.04 -9.92
CA PRO A 38 -13.33 -6.09 -10.73
C PRO A 38 -14.42 -6.88 -10.00
N SER A 39 -15.39 -7.35 -10.77
CA SER A 39 -16.54 -8.13 -10.30
C SER A 39 -16.18 -9.48 -9.67
N TRP A 40 -15.01 -10.04 -9.94
CA TRP A 40 -14.49 -11.27 -9.31
C TRP A 40 -14.00 -11.07 -7.87
N ILE A 41 -13.78 -9.83 -7.43
CA ILE A 41 -13.31 -9.56 -6.07
C ILE A 41 -14.44 -9.85 -5.07
N GLU A 42 -14.17 -10.74 -4.14
CA GLU A 42 -15.02 -10.96 -2.97
C GLU A 42 -14.47 -10.21 -1.75
N LEU A 43 -15.34 -9.42 -1.11
CA LEU A 43 -15.04 -8.64 0.09
C LEU A 43 -15.72 -9.28 1.32
N PRO A 44 -15.01 -9.53 2.43
CA PRO A 44 -15.64 -9.98 3.67
C PRO A 44 -16.60 -8.90 4.19
N GLY A 45 -17.81 -9.30 4.58
CA GLY A 45 -18.88 -8.37 5.01
C GLY A 45 -19.46 -7.50 3.89
N GLY A 46 -19.04 -7.67 2.63
CA GLY A 46 -19.48 -6.87 1.49
C GLY A 46 -20.60 -7.52 0.68
N THR A 47 -21.16 -6.74 -0.25
CA THR A 47 -22.05 -7.25 -1.31
C THR A 47 -21.23 -7.63 -2.53
N LYS A 48 -21.58 -8.74 -3.19
CA LYS A 48 -20.96 -9.15 -4.45
C LYS A 48 -21.37 -8.20 -5.58
N ALA A 49 -20.54 -8.12 -6.62
CA ALA A 49 -20.91 -7.46 -7.87
C ALA A 49 -22.17 -8.11 -8.46
N SER A 50 -23.12 -7.29 -8.92
CA SER A 50 -24.40 -7.75 -9.51
C SER A 50 -24.30 -8.08 -11.00
N SER A 51 -23.25 -7.62 -11.67
CA SER A 51 -22.92 -7.88 -13.07
C SER A 51 -21.40 -7.81 -13.32
N PRO A 52 -20.89 -8.34 -14.45
CA PRO A 52 -19.46 -8.27 -14.79
C PRO A 52 -18.86 -6.86 -14.77
N ASP A 53 -19.64 -5.83 -15.12
CA ASP A 53 -19.22 -4.42 -15.21
C ASP A 53 -19.40 -3.61 -13.91
N SER A 54 -19.91 -4.26 -12.86
CA SER A 54 -20.10 -3.70 -11.53
C SER A 54 -18.98 -4.09 -10.57
N SER A 55 -18.82 -3.32 -9.49
CA SER A 55 -17.87 -3.62 -8.41
C SER A 55 -18.59 -4.23 -7.21
N PRO A 56 -17.91 -5.09 -6.41
CA PRO A 56 -18.37 -5.39 -5.05
C PRO A 56 -18.39 -4.12 -4.20
N THR A 57 -19.27 -4.04 -3.21
CA THR A 57 -19.36 -2.89 -2.29
C THR A 57 -19.30 -3.32 -0.84
N HIS A 58 -18.99 -2.41 0.07
CA HIS A 58 -18.97 -2.65 1.51
C HIS A 58 -19.27 -1.33 2.25
N PRO A 59 -20.03 -1.30 3.36
CA PRO A 59 -20.41 -0.05 4.03
C PRO A 59 -19.25 0.87 4.43
N ARG A 60 -18.12 0.28 4.87
CA ARG A 60 -16.87 0.98 5.21
C ARG A 60 -15.92 1.24 4.03
N LEU A 61 -16.34 1.05 2.77
CA LEU A 61 -15.46 1.16 1.59
C LEU A 61 -15.93 2.27 0.64
N THR A 62 -15.01 3.17 0.30
CA THR A 62 -15.16 4.09 -0.84
C THR A 62 -14.08 3.77 -1.87
N THR A 63 -14.46 3.54 -3.12
CA THR A 63 -13.50 3.39 -4.24
C THR A 63 -13.51 4.65 -5.10
N LEU A 64 -12.36 5.32 -5.20
CA LEU A 64 -12.15 6.46 -6.07
C LEU A 64 -11.30 6.02 -7.27
N THR A 65 -11.79 6.34 -8.48
CA THR A 65 -11.07 5.99 -9.71
C THR A 65 -10.04 7.07 -10.03
N GLN A 66 -8.77 6.70 -10.03
CA GLN A 66 -7.64 7.60 -10.28
C GLN A 66 -6.80 7.05 -11.44
N PRO A 67 -7.07 7.46 -12.71
CA PRO A 67 -6.49 6.82 -13.90
C PRO A 67 -4.96 6.86 -13.96
N THR A 68 -4.37 7.95 -13.49
CA THR A 68 -2.92 8.18 -13.39
C THR A 68 -2.56 8.61 -11.96
N PHE A 69 -1.38 8.24 -11.49
CA PHE A 69 -0.84 8.70 -10.20
C PHE A 69 0.24 9.79 -10.36
N ALA A 70 0.43 10.30 -11.58
CA ALA A 70 1.32 11.43 -11.87
C ALA A 70 0.76 12.76 -11.32
N GLU A 71 -0.55 12.86 -11.14
CA GLU A 71 -1.29 14.00 -10.60
C GLU A 71 -2.50 13.52 -9.77
N TYR A 72 -3.12 14.42 -8.99
CA TYR A 72 -4.33 14.15 -8.21
C TYR A 72 -5.37 15.26 -8.40
N SER A 73 -6.63 14.87 -8.65
CA SER A 73 -7.74 15.81 -8.79
C SER A 73 -8.12 16.47 -7.45
N SER A 74 -8.92 17.54 -7.52
CA SER A 74 -9.58 18.17 -6.37
C SER A 74 -10.23 17.16 -5.44
N ASP A 75 -10.91 16.17 -6.01
CA ASP A 75 -11.74 15.22 -5.28
C ASP A 75 -10.87 14.26 -4.46
N ILE A 76 -9.76 13.77 -5.04
CA ILE A 76 -8.80 12.96 -4.29
C ILE A 76 -8.10 13.80 -3.22
N ARG A 77 -7.68 15.02 -3.55
CA ARG A 77 -7.04 15.94 -2.61
C ARG A 77 -7.94 16.26 -1.42
N SER A 78 -9.25 16.40 -1.64
CA SER A 78 -10.25 16.68 -0.61
C SER A 78 -10.38 15.58 0.44
N VAL A 79 -10.08 14.32 0.10
CA VAL A 79 -10.17 13.20 1.05
C VAL A 79 -8.87 12.90 1.81
N LEU A 80 -7.73 13.50 1.43
CA LEU A 80 -6.43 13.24 2.08
C LEU A 80 -6.36 13.70 3.55
N PRO A 81 -6.82 14.90 3.95
CA PRO A 81 -6.73 15.36 5.34
C PRO A 81 -7.51 14.47 6.34
N GLY A 82 -8.49 13.71 5.85
CA GLY A 82 -9.29 12.79 6.65
C GLY A 82 -8.73 11.36 6.76
N GLN A 83 -7.50 11.10 6.30
CA GLN A 83 -6.85 9.79 6.39
C GLN A 83 -5.81 9.77 7.53
N ASP A 84 -5.75 8.67 8.27
CA ASP A 84 -4.76 8.43 9.33
C ASP A 84 -3.51 7.71 8.80
N ALA A 85 -3.65 6.99 7.70
CA ALA A 85 -2.58 6.18 7.10
C ALA A 85 -2.80 5.98 5.58
N CYS A 86 -1.73 5.60 4.89
CA CYS A 86 -1.77 5.09 3.52
C CYS A 86 -1.04 3.74 3.43
N ILE A 87 -1.67 2.75 2.79
CA ILE A 87 -1.01 1.53 2.32
C ILE A 87 -0.75 1.69 0.82
N TRP A 88 0.51 1.94 0.48
CA TRP A 88 1.00 2.10 -0.87
C TRP A 88 1.45 0.74 -1.43
N ALA A 89 0.47 -0.05 -1.86
CA ALA A 89 0.70 -1.32 -2.58
C ALA A 89 0.71 -1.13 -4.11
N LEU A 90 1.02 0.08 -4.59
CA LEU A 90 1.20 0.35 -6.01
C LEU A 90 2.57 -0.12 -6.49
N GLY A 91 2.57 -1.02 -7.47
CA GLY A 91 3.78 -1.52 -8.11
C GLY A 91 3.46 -2.50 -9.23
N SER A 92 4.48 -2.85 -10.01
CA SER A 92 4.43 -3.97 -10.95
C SER A 92 5.82 -4.56 -11.12
N SER A 93 5.94 -5.69 -11.81
CA SER A 93 7.25 -6.23 -12.19
C SER A 93 8.00 -5.25 -13.09
N SER A 94 9.31 -5.12 -12.90
CA SER A 94 10.23 -4.42 -13.81
C SER A 94 10.44 -5.18 -15.13
N SER A 95 10.06 -6.46 -15.20
CA SER A 95 10.18 -7.28 -16.42
C SER A 95 9.42 -6.64 -17.58
N GLY A 96 10.13 -6.44 -18.70
CA GLY A 96 9.57 -5.86 -19.92
C GLY A 96 9.31 -4.35 -19.86
N LYS A 97 9.98 -3.61 -18.98
CA LYS A 97 9.96 -2.14 -18.92
C LYS A 97 11.34 -1.54 -19.14
N SER A 98 11.38 -0.29 -19.61
CA SER A 98 12.59 0.53 -19.54
C SER A 98 12.89 0.98 -18.09
N GLU A 99 14.09 1.51 -17.87
CA GLU A 99 14.45 2.08 -16.58
C GLU A 99 13.62 3.34 -16.27
N GLU A 100 13.33 4.16 -17.27
CA GLU A 100 12.51 5.37 -17.17
C GLU A 100 11.07 5.02 -16.81
N GLU A 101 10.44 4.07 -17.52
CA GLU A 101 9.08 3.60 -17.24
C GLU A 101 8.94 3.00 -15.83
N TYR A 102 9.95 2.24 -15.39
CA TYR A 102 9.94 1.64 -14.06
C TYR A 102 10.22 2.68 -12.97
N THR A 103 11.09 3.64 -13.24
CA THR A 103 11.41 4.78 -12.35
C THR A 103 10.18 5.67 -12.16
N GLU A 104 9.48 6.05 -13.22
CA GLU A 104 8.27 6.87 -13.13
C GLU A 104 7.16 6.17 -12.32
N LEU A 105 6.93 4.89 -12.60
CA LEU A 105 5.93 4.07 -11.90
C LEU A 105 6.16 3.97 -10.39
N ILE A 106 7.43 3.91 -9.94
CA ILE A 106 7.79 3.63 -8.55
C ILE A 106 8.16 4.90 -7.78
N ILE A 107 8.87 5.84 -8.42
CA ILE A 107 9.43 7.04 -7.80
C ILE A 107 8.61 8.28 -8.19
N GLY A 108 8.23 8.43 -9.46
CA GLY A 108 7.42 9.58 -9.92
C GLY A 108 6.08 9.64 -9.18
N TYR A 109 5.32 8.55 -9.25
CA TYR A 109 4.02 8.44 -8.55
C TYR A 109 4.13 8.52 -7.02
N LEU A 110 5.25 8.06 -6.45
CA LEU A 110 5.53 8.18 -5.02
C LEU A 110 5.81 9.64 -4.63
N LYS A 111 6.60 10.36 -5.42
CA LYS A 111 6.83 11.79 -5.22
C LYS A 111 5.50 12.56 -5.27
N THR A 112 4.66 12.33 -6.29
CA THR A 112 3.36 13.02 -6.40
C THR A 112 2.46 12.77 -5.18
N VAL A 113 2.43 11.55 -4.61
CA VAL A 113 1.61 11.31 -3.41
C VAL A 113 2.20 11.98 -2.17
N LEU A 114 3.52 11.99 -2.01
CA LEU A 114 4.18 12.66 -0.89
C LEU A 114 3.98 14.18 -0.94
N ASP A 115 4.07 14.79 -2.11
CA ASP A 115 3.75 16.22 -2.31
C ASP A 115 2.28 16.50 -1.94
N ALA A 116 1.33 15.70 -2.43
CA ALA A 116 -0.09 15.88 -2.15
C ALA A 116 -0.45 15.65 -0.65
N LEU A 117 0.22 14.73 0.03
CA LEU A 117 0.06 14.50 1.47
C LEU A 117 0.64 15.66 2.29
N LYS A 118 1.79 16.22 1.88
CA LYS A 118 2.39 17.41 2.50
C LYS A 118 1.49 18.64 2.36
N GLU A 119 0.96 18.87 1.15
CA GLU A 119 -0.01 19.95 0.89
C GLU A 119 -1.31 19.79 1.67
N ALA A 120 -1.75 18.54 1.91
CA ALA A 120 -2.93 18.23 2.72
C ALA A 120 -2.71 18.35 4.24
N GLY A 121 -1.48 18.59 4.71
CA GLY A 121 -1.18 18.76 6.13
C GLY A 121 -1.46 17.53 6.99
N VAL A 122 -1.21 16.32 6.46
CA VAL A 122 -1.54 15.08 7.17
C VAL A 122 -0.61 14.80 8.36
N GLY A 123 -1.19 14.32 9.46
CA GLY A 123 -0.46 13.89 10.66
C GLY A 123 -0.01 15.02 11.59
N THR A 124 0.25 14.66 12.85
CA THR A 124 0.88 15.50 13.89
C THR A 124 1.99 14.73 14.59
N GLU A 125 2.78 15.37 15.46
CA GLU A 125 3.79 14.67 16.28
C GLU A 125 3.18 13.58 17.17
N GLU A 126 2.00 13.82 17.76
CA GLU A 126 1.28 12.85 18.60
C GLU A 126 0.59 11.77 17.77
N LYS A 127 0.15 12.11 16.56
CA LYS A 127 -0.56 11.21 15.65
C LYS A 127 0.03 11.28 14.24
N PRO A 128 1.22 10.68 14.02
CA PRO A 128 1.88 10.70 12.72
C PRO A 128 1.06 9.99 11.66
N PHE A 129 1.08 10.53 10.45
CA PHE A 129 0.53 9.87 9.27
C PHE A 129 1.41 8.67 8.91
N ARG A 130 0.83 7.47 8.87
CA ARG A 130 1.60 6.23 8.64
C ARG A 130 1.55 5.82 7.18
N PHE A 131 2.70 5.75 6.53
CA PHE A 131 2.83 5.41 5.11
C PHE A 131 3.49 4.05 4.94
N VAL A 132 2.69 3.03 4.68
CA VAL A 132 3.15 1.66 4.47
C VAL A 132 3.51 1.46 3.00
N PHE A 133 4.80 1.39 2.68
CA PHE A 133 5.31 1.20 1.33
C PHE A 133 5.64 -0.26 1.07
N VAL A 134 4.98 -0.88 0.08
CA VAL A 134 5.35 -2.22 -0.38
C VAL A 134 6.57 -2.13 -1.29
N SER A 135 7.74 -2.41 -0.74
CA SER A 135 9.02 -2.45 -1.45
C SER A 135 9.24 -3.82 -2.10
N GLY A 136 10.32 -4.52 -1.77
CA GLY A 136 10.56 -5.94 -2.03
C GLY A 136 11.90 -6.39 -1.47
N ASP A 137 12.01 -7.69 -1.21
CA ASP A 137 13.26 -8.34 -0.80
C ASP A 137 14.39 -8.06 -1.81
N GLY A 138 15.59 -7.81 -1.29
CA GLY A 138 16.74 -7.38 -2.10
C GLY A 138 16.69 -5.95 -2.64
N ALA A 139 15.80 -5.07 -2.17
CA ALA A 139 15.90 -3.63 -2.43
C ALA A 139 17.23 -3.05 -1.89
N ASP A 140 17.89 -2.19 -2.68
CA ASP A 140 19.25 -1.72 -2.42
C ASP A 140 19.30 -0.22 -2.17
N SER A 141 19.30 0.17 -0.89
CA SER A 141 19.39 1.55 -0.43
C SER A 141 20.72 2.24 -0.78
N SER A 142 21.74 1.51 -1.28
CA SER A 142 22.96 2.15 -1.81
C SER A 142 22.78 2.71 -3.23
N GLU A 143 21.66 2.40 -3.88
CA GLU A 143 21.27 2.79 -5.24
C GLU A 143 22.28 2.34 -6.34
N LYS A 144 23.13 1.36 -6.06
CA LYS A 144 24.23 0.91 -6.94
C LYS A 144 24.03 -0.48 -7.54
N SER A 145 23.02 -1.22 -7.08
CA SER A 145 22.70 -2.55 -7.60
C SER A 145 22.50 -2.53 -9.11
N MET A 146 23.08 -3.51 -9.79
CA MET A 146 22.87 -3.75 -11.23
C MET A 146 21.44 -4.22 -11.54
N ILE A 147 20.68 -4.68 -10.54
CA ILE A 147 19.29 -5.11 -10.69
C ILE A 147 18.39 -3.87 -10.63
N LEU A 148 17.78 -3.50 -11.77
CA LEU A 148 16.90 -2.33 -11.91
C LEU A 148 15.84 -2.23 -10.80
N PHE A 149 15.17 -3.34 -10.48
CA PHE A 149 14.19 -3.41 -9.40
C PHE A 149 14.78 -2.95 -8.06
N ALA A 150 15.92 -3.55 -7.68
CA ALA A 150 16.56 -3.33 -6.39
C ALA A 150 17.00 -1.87 -6.21
N ARG A 151 17.65 -1.32 -7.25
CA ARG A 151 18.11 0.08 -7.29
C ARG A 151 16.95 1.08 -7.18
N VAL A 152 15.93 0.93 -8.02
CA VAL A 152 14.79 1.86 -8.06
C VAL A 152 13.92 1.76 -6.79
N LYS A 153 13.75 0.56 -6.22
CA LYS A 153 13.08 0.40 -4.92
C LYS A 153 13.89 1.01 -3.78
N GLY A 154 15.20 0.77 -3.72
CA GLY A 154 16.07 1.39 -2.70
C GLY A 154 16.06 2.91 -2.73
N LYS A 155 16.04 3.51 -3.92
CA LYS A 155 15.86 4.96 -4.10
C LYS A 155 14.49 5.47 -3.63
N ALA A 156 13.43 4.70 -3.84
CA ALA A 156 12.10 5.02 -3.31
C ALA A 156 12.03 4.93 -1.78
N GLU A 157 12.74 3.97 -1.17
CA GLU A 157 12.91 3.87 0.28
C GLU A 157 13.67 5.07 0.84
N ASN A 158 14.81 5.45 0.22
CA ASN A 158 15.59 6.63 0.61
C ASN A 158 14.76 7.92 0.55
N MET A 159 13.89 8.06 -0.48
CA MET A 159 12.95 9.18 -0.59
C MET A 159 11.96 9.24 0.59
N LEU A 160 11.42 8.09 1.01
CA LEU A 160 10.49 8.00 2.15
C LEU A 160 11.17 8.30 3.48
N LEU A 161 12.40 7.82 3.68
CA LEU A 161 13.18 8.09 4.89
C LEU A 161 13.50 9.58 5.02
N LYS A 162 13.95 10.20 3.91
CA LYS A 162 14.22 11.64 3.86
C LYS A 162 12.95 12.47 4.11
N PHE A 163 11.82 12.10 3.49
CA PHE A 163 10.54 12.79 3.72
C PHE A 163 10.10 12.70 5.19
N ALA A 164 10.36 11.57 5.86
CA ALA A 164 10.06 11.40 7.28
C ALA A 164 10.93 12.29 8.17
N GLU A 165 12.24 12.37 7.90
CA GLU A 165 13.17 13.26 8.59
C GLU A 165 12.76 14.74 8.43
N GLU A 166 12.42 15.16 7.21
CA GLU A 166 11.93 16.51 6.91
C GLU A 166 10.53 16.82 7.47
N SER A 167 9.76 15.81 7.92
CA SER A 167 8.39 15.97 8.42
C SER A 167 8.28 16.47 9.86
N GLY A 168 9.40 16.56 10.60
CA GLY A 168 9.37 16.91 12.02
C GLY A 168 8.60 15.92 12.90
N GLY A 169 8.45 14.67 12.47
CA GLY A 169 7.69 13.64 13.18
C GLY A 169 6.22 13.51 12.77
N HIS A 170 5.71 14.36 11.88
CA HIS A 170 4.33 14.26 11.36
C HIS A 170 4.10 13.03 10.46
N PHE A 171 5.16 12.41 9.93
CA PHE A 171 5.07 11.28 9.01
C PHE A 171 5.97 10.11 9.45
N LYS A 172 5.43 8.88 9.41
CA LYS A 172 6.17 7.65 9.70
C LYS A 172 6.08 6.63 8.56
N PRO A 173 7.19 6.28 7.88
CA PRO A 173 7.21 5.26 6.85
C PRO A 173 7.35 3.86 7.46
N PHE A 174 6.61 2.91 6.90
CA PHE A 174 6.76 1.48 7.13
C PHE A 174 7.09 0.81 5.79
N ILE A 175 8.38 0.63 5.54
CA ILE A 175 8.94 0.05 4.32
C ILE A 175 8.95 -1.47 4.48
N LEU A 176 8.13 -2.16 3.70
CA LEU A 176 8.00 -3.61 3.75
C LEU A 176 8.82 -4.24 2.62
N ARG A 177 9.76 -5.14 2.94
CA ARG A 177 10.56 -5.89 1.96
C ARG A 177 10.12 -7.36 1.90
N PRO A 178 8.96 -7.69 1.31
CA PRO A 178 8.49 -9.07 1.16
C PRO A 178 9.29 -9.81 0.08
N ALA A 179 9.49 -11.11 0.28
CA ALA A 179 10.06 -11.99 -0.74
C ALA A 179 8.97 -12.51 -1.71
N TYR A 180 9.15 -13.73 -2.24
CA TYR A 180 8.10 -14.43 -2.98
C TYR A 180 6.87 -14.72 -2.15
N PHE A 181 5.75 -14.84 -2.85
CA PHE A 181 4.47 -14.49 -2.29
C PHE A 181 3.35 -15.23 -3.15
N PHE A 182 2.20 -15.72 -2.60
CA PHE A 182 1.05 -16.43 -3.30
C PHE A 182 -0.40 -16.00 -2.94
N PRO A 183 -1.35 -15.81 -3.90
CA PRO A 183 -2.75 -15.41 -3.65
C PRO A 183 -3.48 -16.19 -2.56
N SER A 184 -4.52 -15.57 -1.99
CA SER A 184 -5.22 -16.15 -0.84
C SER A 184 -5.95 -17.43 -1.22
N ARG A 185 -5.53 -18.56 -0.63
CA ARG A 185 -6.19 -19.87 -0.77
C ARG A 185 -7.67 -19.88 -0.37
N LYS A 186 -8.12 -18.88 0.40
CA LYS A 186 -9.54 -18.69 0.77
C LYS A 186 -10.39 -18.16 -0.40
N TYR A 187 -9.76 -17.58 -1.41
CA TYR A 187 -10.38 -16.95 -2.57
C TYR A 187 -9.70 -17.48 -3.86
N PRO A 188 -9.89 -18.76 -4.21
CA PRO A 188 -9.17 -19.41 -5.32
C PRO A 188 -9.41 -18.74 -6.68
N GLN A 189 -10.51 -18.00 -6.85
CA GLN A 189 -10.75 -17.18 -8.05
C GLN A 189 -9.69 -16.10 -8.29
N ASP A 190 -9.00 -15.64 -7.23
CA ASP A 190 -7.95 -14.63 -7.33
C ASP A 190 -6.74 -15.15 -8.13
N GLU A 191 -6.46 -16.46 -8.11
CA GLU A 191 -5.31 -17.07 -8.81
C GLU A 191 -5.40 -16.90 -10.33
N LEU A 192 -6.60 -16.80 -10.89
CA LEU A 192 -6.84 -16.53 -12.31
C LEU A 192 -6.53 -15.08 -12.73
N HIS A 193 -6.43 -14.18 -11.74
CA HIS A 193 -6.36 -12.73 -11.96
C HIS A 193 -5.14 -12.07 -11.33
N GLN A 194 -4.39 -12.80 -10.49
CA GLN A 194 -3.27 -12.27 -9.73
C GLN A 194 -2.03 -13.16 -9.83
N ARG A 195 -0.85 -12.54 -9.94
CA ARG A 195 0.43 -13.22 -9.74
C ARG A 195 0.80 -13.18 -8.27
N GLY A 196 1.14 -14.33 -7.69
CA GLY A 196 1.92 -14.48 -6.45
C GLY A 196 1.87 -13.38 -5.35
N GLY A 197 1.12 -13.52 -4.22
CA GLY A 197 1.34 -12.74 -2.97
C GLY A 197 0.98 -13.29 -1.55
N GLU A 198 1.99 -13.68 -0.72
CA GLU A 198 1.99 -13.96 0.74
C GLU A 198 1.13 -12.94 1.48
N ASP A 199 0.65 -13.30 2.67
CA ASP A 199 -0.24 -12.47 3.48
C ASP A 199 0.46 -11.27 4.15
N LEU A 200 1.00 -10.41 3.28
CA LEU A 200 1.46 -9.06 3.59
C LEU A 200 0.30 -8.15 4.00
N GLY A 201 -0.94 -8.52 3.66
CA GLY A 201 -2.14 -7.75 3.96
C GLY A 201 -2.28 -7.50 5.46
N ARG A 202 -2.03 -8.54 6.27
CA ARG A 202 -2.03 -8.40 7.73
C ARG A 202 -0.90 -7.52 8.24
N PHE A 203 0.33 -7.71 7.76
CA PHE A 203 1.46 -6.86 8.18
C PHE A 203 1.22 -5.39 7.83
N ALA A 204 0.68 -5.12 6.63
CA ALA A 204 0.39 -3.77 6.19
C ALA A 204 -0.72 -3.09 7.03
N ALA A 205 -1.74 -3.83 7.47
CA ALA A 205 -2.76 -3.32 8.39
C ALA A 205 -2.16 -3.00 9.78
N GLU A 206 -1.33 -3.87 10.34
CA GLU A 206 -0.66 -3.63 11.63
C GLU A 206 0.34 -2.46 11.56
N ALA A 207 1.10 -2.36 10.46
CA ALA A 207 1.97 -1.22 10.18
C ALA A 207 1.17 0.09 10.08
N ALA A 208 0.01 0.09 9.41
CA ALA A 208 -0.86 1.26 9.31
C ALA A 208 -1.43 1.70 10.67
N LYS A 209 -1.64 0.77 11.62
CA LYS A 209 -2.04 1.06 13.01
C LYS A 209 -0.89 1.60 13.87
N GLY A 210 0.35 1.46 13.44
CA GLY A 210 1.52 1.82 14.24
C GLY A 210 1.94 0.77 15.26
N THR A 211 1.53 -0.50 15.07
CA THR A 211 1.84 -1.62 15.97
C THR A 211 3.36 -1.79 16.24
N TRP A 212 4.19 -1.26 15.33
CA TRP A 212 5.66 -1.27 15.43
C TRP A 212 6.30 0.12 15.35
N ASP A 213 5.62 1.17 15.81
CA ASP A 213 6.12 2.57 15.86
C ASP A 213 7.47 2.75 16.59
N GLY A 214 7.83 1.82 17.48
CA GLY A 214 9.11 1.76 18.19
C GLY A 214 10.17 0.87 17.53
N LYS A 215 9.96 0.42 16.29
CA LYS A 215 10.93 -0.30 15.46
C LYS A 215 11.48 0.62 14.37
N GLY A 216 12.56 0.20 13.73
CA GLY A 216 13.09 0.87 12.55
C GLY A 216 12.07 0.88 11.40
N PRO A 217 12.20 1.81 10.44
CA PRO A 217 11.22 2.00 9.37
C PRO A 217 11.24 0.90 8.29
N ILE A 218 12.29 0.07 8.22
CA ILE A 218 12.44 -1.01 7.23
C ILE A 218 12.21 -2.36 7.90
N PHE A 219 11.35 -3.18 7.29
CA PHE A 219 10.97 -4.51 7.77
C PHE A 219 11.32 -5.57 6.73
N GLU A 220 12.35 -6.36 7.02
CA GLU A 220 12.79 -7.46 6.17
C GLU A 220 11.83 -8.66 6.23
N ASN A 221 11.77 -9.44 5.15
CA ASN A 221 10.84 -10.57 5.00
C ASN A 221 10.81 -11.53 6.21
N GLN A 222 11.98 -11.90 6.74
CA GLN A 222 12.07 -12.80 7.89
C GLN A 222 11.67 -12.13 9.22
N GLU A 223 11.90 -10.82 9.36
CA GLU A 223 11.41 -10.07 10.51
C GLU A 223 9.89 -9.99 10.48
N MET A 224 9.28 -9.64 9.34
CA MET A 224 7.82 -9.58 9.21
C MET A 224 7.16 -10.90 9.62
N LYS A 225 7.71 -12.03 9.15
CA LYS A 225 7.26 -13.39 9.51
C LYS A 225 7.48 -13.75 10.99
N ARG A 226 8.50 -13.19 11.64
CA ARG A 226 8.73 -13.35 13.08
C ARG A 226 7.69 -12.55 13.87
N LEU A 227 7.53 -11.26 13.56
CA LEU A 227 6.60 -10.36 14.24
C LEU A 227 5.14 -10.85 14.15
N LEU A 228 4.69 -11.31 12.98
CA LEU A 228 3.34 -11.88 12.84
C LEU A 228 3.10 -13.15 13.65
N ARG A 229 4.15 -13.93 13.98
CA ARG A 229 4.04 -15.11 14.84
C ARG A 229 4.10 -14.77 16.33
N GLU A 230 4.71 -13.64 16.69
CA GLU A 230 4.78 -13.14 18.07
C GLU A 230 3.47 -12.48 18.50
N MET A 231 2.70 -11.95 17.54
CA MET A 231 1.33 -11.53 17.78
C MET A 231 0.47 -12.75 18.13
N LYS A 232 0.04 -12.83 19.38
CA LYS A 232 -0.93 -13.84 19.85
C LYS A 232 -2.30 -13.50 19.26
N PHE A 233 -2.93 -14.49 18.64
CA PHE A 233 -4.27 -14.42 18.04
C PHE A 233 -5.12 -15.59 18.55
#